data_AF-A0A521G5G1-F1
#
_entry.id   AF-A0A521G5G1-F1
#
_cell.length_a   1.000
_cell.length_b   1.000
_cell.length_c   1.000
_cell.angle_alpha   90.00
_cell.angle_beta   90.00
_cell.angle_gamma   90.00
#
_symmetry.space_group_name_H-M   'P 1'
#
loop_
_entity.id
_entity.type
_entity.pdbx_description
1 polymer ?
#
loop_
_entity_poly.entity_id
_entity_poly.type
_entity_poly.pdbx_seq_one_letter_code
_entity_poly.pdbx_strand_id
1 'polypeptide(L)'
;MYNNQLYYQFSFMLAILLIVIAGVTVLIMLEMNSTPQENSEKNNRAVVQRFLGYLFLVLFAGMLAYMVFRTGSFQGDMPAPVMILALLLVPLIMIKVVVARQKALISTKLILLGTAIFGLSFGLTAMAAYYYNKQHSGEKTISTPEVSMESGHVIMSKKCSKCHTLDRIYAATVTEWTPTVSKMAAFDSSDISSAEAGVIAAYLNEKRLHDEIQQKKKLILVKCTTMCHKLNKISAAKKNEQRWRETVERMITLTGDPKYLSEEEKNTIAGFLANDMEKLWNIETGSTLPPSIVTGVRSLVARKCSAGCHKLDQVLIAKKTKEVWTETINNMIEITGNPGYLSEQEKQQIIEFLSLPIEERDKQGHEIYTPPKSSHTDHPLINSKCGRCHDTERLHQANKNQEEWEKTVSIMAEGTGDPHYLSEQEKKDIVTIISSWEVIK
;
A
#
# COMPACT_ATOMS: atom_id res chain seq x y z
N MET A 1 22.24 10.69 -8.23
CA MET A 1 21.92 9.47 -9.03
C MET A 1 22.88 9.23 -10.20
N TYR A 2 23.26 10.23 -11.01
CA TYR A 2 24.11 10.02 -12.21
C TYR A 2 25.48 9.35 -11.97
N ASN A 3 26.18 9.68 -10.90
CA ASN A 3 27.52 9.13 -10.66
C ASN A 3 27.50 7.60 -10.47
N ASN A 4 26.48 7.07 -9.79
CA ASN A 4 26.40 5.63 -9.49
C ASN A 4 26.29 4.79 -10.77
N GLN A 5 25.53 5.25 -11.77
CA GLN A 5 25.33 4.51 -13.02
C GLN A 5 26.63 4.39 -13.84
N LEU A 6 27.41 5.47 -13.93
CA LEU A 6 28.68 5.48 -14.66
C LEU A 6 29.69 4.50 -14.02
N TYR A 7 29.72 4.43 -12.68
CA TYR A 7 30.59 3.51 -11.95
C TYR A 7 30.28 2.04 -12.22
N TYR A 8 29.00 1.66 -12.29
CA TYR A 8 28.62 0.28 -12.58
C TYR A 8 28.96 -0.12 -14.01
N GLN A 9 28.71 0.77 -14.97
CA GLN A 9 29.09 0.52 -16.36
C GLN A 9 30.59 0.30 -16.48
N PHE A 10 31.40 1.12 -15.80
CA PHE A 10 32.85 0.94 -15.79
C PHE A 10 33.28 -0.39 -15.16
N SER A 11 32.72 -0.75 -14.00
CA SER A 11 33.01 -2.03 -13.33
C SER A 11 32.60 -3.23 -14.17
N PHE A 12 31.47 -3.16 -14.86
CA PHE A 12 30.97 -4.24 -15.71
C PHE A 12 31.83 -4.41 -16.97
N MET A 13 32.22 -3.30 -17.61
CA MET A 13 33.14 -3.32 -18.75
C MET A 13 34.49 -3.95 -18.36
N LEU A 14 35.02 -3.60 -17.20
CA LEU A 14 36.28 -4.14 -16.69
C LEU A 14 36.18 -5.64 -16.37
N ALA A 15 35.03 -6.09 -15.84
CA ALA A 15 34.78 -7.51 -15.58
C ALA A 15 34.64 -8.34 -16.87
N ILE A 16 33.93 -7.83 -17.89
CA ILE A 16 33.86 -8.47 -19.21
C ILE A 16 35.26 -8.58 -19.82
N LEU A 17 36.03 -7.50 -19.79
CA LEU A 17 37.39 -7.46 -20.32
C LEU A 17 38.27 -8.52 -19.65
N LEU A 18 38.17 -8.66 -18.32
CA LEU A 18 38.86 -9.71 -17.55
C LEU A 18 38.49 -11.13 -18.03
N ILE A 19 37.20 -11.41 -18.24
CA ILE A 19 36.73 -12.72 -18.73
C ILE A 19 37.29 -13.00 -20.12
N VAL A 20 37.21 -12.04 -21.04
CA VAL A 20 37.69 -12.21 -22.41
C VAL A 20 39.19 -12.51 -22.43
N ILE A 21 39.99 -11.74 -21.70
CA ILE A 21 41.44 -11.95 -21.60
C ILE A 21 41.75 -13.32 -20.99
N ALA A 22 41.05 -13.69 -19.91
CA ALA A 22 41.25 -14.98 -19.26
C ALA A 22 40.90 -16.15 -20.18
N GLY A 23 39.78 -16.04 -20.91
CA GLY A 23 39.32 -17.05 -21.88
C GLY A 23 40.32 -17.23 -23.02
N VAL A 24 40.78 -16.13 -23.64
CA VAL A 24 41.81 -16.17 -24.69
C VAL A 24 43.11 -16.80 -24.18
N THR A 25 43.52 -16.45 -22.95
CA THR A 25 44.74 -17.03 -22.35
C THR A 25 44.60 -18.54 -22.16
N VAL A 26 43.44 -19.04 -21.73
CA VAL A 26 43.17 -20.48 -21.58
C VAL A 26 43.14 -21.18 -22.94
N LEU A 27 42.52 -20.57 -23.97
CA LEU A 27 42.50 -21.13 -25.32
C LEU A 27 43.90 -21.29 -25.90
N ILE A 28 44.75 -20.26 -25.78
CA ILE A 28 46.16 -20.34 -26.21
C ILE A 28 46.90 -21.47 -25.48
N MET A 29 46.68 -21.62 -24.16
CA MET A 29 47.29 -22.70 -23.38
C MET A 29 46.84 -24.09 -23.83
N LEU A 30 45.57 -24.26 -24.19
CA LEU A 30 45.04 -25.53 -24.69
C LEU A 30 45.57 -25.85 -26.09
N GLU A 31 45.63 -24.87 -26.98
CA GLU A 31 46.12 -25.04 -28.36
C GLU A 31 47.62 -25.37 -28.38
N MET A 32 48.42 -24.73 -27.52
CA MET A 32 49.84 -25.05 -27.36
C MET A 32 50.09 -26.49 -26.89
N ASN A 33 49.10 -27.13 -26.25
CA ASN A 33 49.21 -28.50 -25.77
C ASN A 33 48.72 -29.54 -26.78
N SER A 34 47.85 -29.16 -27.73
CA SER A 34 47.26 -30.09 -28.71
C SER A 34 48.11 -30.30 -29.96
N THR A 35 48.91 -29.32 -30.36
CA THR A 35 49.51 -29.31 -31.70
C THR A 35 51.05 -29.36 -31.64
N PRO A 36 51.71 -30.34 -32.30
CA PRO A 36 53.16 -30.37 -32.44
C PRO A 36 53.61 -29.28 -33.43
N GLN A 37 53.70 -28.04 -32.95
CA GLN A 37 54.00 -26.86 -33.76
C GLN A 37 55.51 -26.59 -33.87
N GLU A 38 55.91 -25.86 -34.91
CA GLU A 38 57.29 -25.44 -35.17
C GLU A 38 57.82 -24.49 -34.07
N ASN A 39 59.12 -24.54 -33.76
CA ASN A 39 59.71 -23.88 -32.59
C ASN A 39 59.56 -22.35 -32.57
N SER A 40 59.48 -21.70 -33.74
CA SER A 40 59.34 -20.25 -33.87
C SER A 40 57.96 -19.74 -33.40
N GLU A 41 56.89 -20.38 -33.86
CA GLU A 41 55.51 -19.98 -33.52
C GLU A 41 55.19 -20.25 -32.04
N LYS A 42 55.77 -21.31 -31.47
CA LYS A 42 55.68 -21.62 -30.03
C LYS A 42 56.26 -20.51 -29.15
N ASN A 43 57.39 -19.93 -29.55
CA ASN A 43 58.01 -18.85 -28.79
C ASN A 43 57.14 -17.57 -28.81
N ASN A 44 56.60 -17.20 -29.96
CA ASN A 44 55.72 -16.03 -30.08
C ASN A 44 54.45 -16.19 -29.25
N ARG A 45 53.81 -17.37 -29.30
CA ARG A 45 52.62 -17.68 -28.49
C ARG A 45 52.90 -17.65 -26.99
N ALA A 46 54.05 -18.16 -26.56
CA ALA A 46 54.46 -18.10 -25.15
C ALA A 46 54.68 -16.66 -24.65
N VAL A 47 55.22 -15.76 -25.49
CA VAL A 47 55.36 -14.33 -25.16
C VAL A 47 53.99 -13.67 -25.01
N VAL A 48 53.08 -13.90 -25.96
CA VAL A 48 51.70 -13.38 -25.92
C VAL A 48 50.96 -13.86 -24.68
N GLN A 49 51.08 -15.15 -24.34
CA GLN A 49 50.48 -15.73 -23.15
C GLN A 49 50.99 -15.07 -21.85
N ARG A 50 52.31 -14.81 -21.75
CA ARG A 50 52.89 -14.11 -20.59
C ARG A 50 52.35 -12.69 -20.47
N PHE A 51 52.28 -11.97 -21.58
CA PHE A 51 51.75 -10.61 -21.62
C PHE A 51 50.27 -10.57 -21.17
N LEU A 52 49.42 -11.43 -21.73
CA LEU A 52 48.01 -11.54 -21.35
C LEU A 52 47.84 -11.93 -19.87
N GLY A 53 48.69 -12.82 -19.36
CA GLY A 53 48.70 -13.21 -17.95
C GLY A 53 49.01 -12.04 -17.00
N TYR A 54 49.98 -11.18 -17.35
CA TYR A 54 50.28 -10.00 -16.56
C TYR A 54 49.17 -8.94 -16.65
N LEU A 55 48.62 -8.74 -17.85
CA LEU A 55 47.50 -7.82 -18.05
C LEU A 55 46.28 -8.24 -17.20
N PHE A 56 45.95 -9.54 -17.19
CA PHE A 56 44.91 -10.09 -16.32
C PHE A 56 45.16 -9.79 -14.84
N LEU A 57 46.40 -9.98 -14.37
CA LEU A 57 46.76 -9.76 -12.96
C LEU A 57 46.60 -8.28 -12.57
N VAL A 58 47.03 -7.35 -13.42
CA VAL A 58 46.88 -5.90 -13.17
C VAL A 58 45.41 -5.49 -13.13
N LEU A 59 44.61 -5.95 -14.10
CA LEU A 59 43.17 -5.68 -14.12
C LEU A 59 42.45 -6.25 -12.91
N PHE A 60 42.78 -7.48 -12.51
CA PHE A 60 42.21 -8.12 -11.34
C PHE A 60 42.57 -7.38 -10.05
N ALA A 61 43.84 -6.97 -9.89
CA ALA A 61 44.28 -6.19 -8.74
C ALA A 61 43.59 -4.81 -8.67
N GLY A 62 43.44 -4.13 -9.81
CA GLY A 62 42.70 -2.87 -9.90
C GLY A 62 41.22 -3.03 -9.52
N MET A 63 40.57 -4.09 -10.02
CA MET A 63 39.18 -4.42 -9.68
C MET A 63 39.02 -4.74 -8.18
N LEU A 64 39.95 -5.50 -7.60
CA LEU A 64 39.93 -5.85 -6.18
C LEU A 64 40.12 -4.62 -5.30
N ALA A 65 41.10 -3.77 -5.60
CA ALA A 65 41.33 -2.53 -4.87
C ALA A 65 40.11 -1.60 -4.94
N TYR A 66 39.49 -1.51 -6.12
CA TYR A 66 38.26 -0.76 -6.31
C TYR A 66 37.09 -1.31 -5.48
N MET A 67 36.91 -2.64 -5.46
CA MET A 67 35.90 -3.30 -4.61
C MET A 67 36.13 -3.02 -3.12
N VAL A 68 37.37 -3.12 -2.63
CA VAL A 68 37.72 -2.86 -1.22
C VAL A 68 37.49 -1.40 -0.83
N PHE A 69 37.91 -0.45 -1.67
CA PHE A 69 37.69 0.97 -1.41
C PHE A 69 36.20 1.31 -1.34
N ARG A 70 35.41 0.67 -2.19
CA ARG A 70 33.96 0.82 -2.21
C ARG A 70 33.29 0.22 -0.98
N THR A 71 33.66 -1.00 -0.57
CA THR A 71 33.08 -1.60 0.65
C THR A 71 33.45 -0.81 1.91
N GLY A 72 34.57 -0.09 1.90
CA GLY A 72 34.93 0.81 3.01
C GLY A 72 34.17 2.14 3.05
N SER A 73 33.63 2.60 1.91
CA SER A 73 32.98 3.92 1.79
C SER A 73 31.46 3.88 1.68
N PHE A 74 30.87 2.73 1.34
CA PHE A 74 29.43 2.54 1.22
C PHE A 74 29.00 1.24 1.94
N GLN A 75 28.06 1.34 2.88
CA GLN A 75 27.32 0.21 3.50
C GLN A 75 26.36 -0.45 2.50
N GLY A 76 26.79 -0.68 1.26
CA GLY A 76 26.07 -1.52 0.33
C GLY A 76 26.41 -2.97 0.63
N ASP A 77 25.45 -3.74 1.14
CA ASP A 77 25.58 -5.17 1.40
C ASP A 77 25.89 -5.93 0.10
N MET A 78 27.17 -6.03 -0.26
CA MET A 78 27.57 -7.03 -1.25
C MET A 78 27.34 -8.41 -0.63
N PRO A 79 26.64 -9.32 -1.33
CA PRO A 79 26.36 -10.63 -0.80
C PRO A 79 27.68 -11.35 -0.49
N ALA A 80 27.80 -11.87 0.74
CA ALA A 80 28.99 -12.55 1.24
C ALA A 80 29.61 -13.57 0.26
N PRO A 81 28.84 -14.36 -0.53
CA PRO A 81 29.40 -15.27 -1.52
C PRO A 81 30.32 -14.61 -2.57
N VAL A 82 30.00 -13.39 -3.03
CA VAL A 82 30.82 -12.67 -4.03
C VAL A 82 32.17 -12.29 -3.43
N MET A 83 32.17 -11.82 -2.19
CA MET A 83 33.39 -11.46 -1.47
C MET A 83 34.28 -12.68 -1.18
N ILE A 84 33.68 -13.78 -0.73
CA ILE A 84 34.40 -15.04 -0.47
C ILE A 84 35.07 -15.55 -1.74
N LEU A 85 34.35 -15.54 -2.87
CA LEU A 85 34.85 -16.02 -4.15
C LEU A 85 35.99 -15.13 -4.70
N ALA A 86 35.87 -13.80 -4.54
CA ALA A 86 36.93 -12.86 -4.90
C ALA A 86 38.20 -13.06 -4.04
N LEU A 87 38.04 -13.27 -2.74
CA LEU A 87 39.16 -13.54 -1.82
C LEU A 87 39.84 -14.88 -2.09
N LEU A 88 39.09 -15.90 -2.52
CA LEU A 88 39.63 -17.22 -2.88
C LEU A 88 40.43 -17.18 -4.20
N LEU A 89 40.10 -16.29 -5.13
CA LEU A 89 40.85 -16.10 -6.38
C LEU A 89 42.26 -15.56 -6.14
N VAL A 90 42.46 -14.68 -5.14
CA VAL A 90 43.77 -14.07 -4.83
C VAL A 90 44.87 -15.11 -4.59
N PRO A 91 44.74 -16.07 -3.64
CA PRO A 91 45.79 -17.06 -3.40
C PRO A 91 45.98 -18.00 -4.59
N LEU A 92 44.91 -18.34 -5.34
CA LEU A 92 45.04 -19.19 -6.54
C LEU A 92 45.88 -18.53 -7.64
N ILE A 93 45.68 -17.23 -7.87
CA ILE A 93 46.48 -16.46 -8.83
C ILE A 93 47.94 -16.39 -8.35
N MET A 94 48.17 -16.14 -7.06
CA MET A 94 49.53 -16.11 -6.49
C MET A 94 50.24 -17.45 -6.63
N ILE A 95 49.57 -18.57 -6.31
CA ILE A 95 50.11 -19.92 -6.50
C ILE A 95 50.46 -20.14 -7.97
N LYS A 96 49.57 -19.77 -8.91
CA LYS A 96 49.84 -19.90 -10.35
C LYS A 96 51.10 -19.14 -10.77
N VAL A 97 51.27 -17.90 -10.31
CA VAL A 97 52.45 -17.08 -10.63
C VAL A 97 53.73 -17.70 -10.06
N VAL A 98 53.69 -18.21 -8.83
CA VAL A 98 54.85 -18.86 -8.19
C VAL A 98 55.22 -20.16 -8.90
N VAL A 99 54.26 -21.03 -9.20
CA VAL A 99 54.52 -22.31 -9.89
C VAL A 99 55.05 -22.06 -11.31
N ALA A 100 54.48 -21.08 -12.03
CA ALA A 100 54.94 -20.69 -13.37
C ALA A 100 56.40 -20.19 -13.37
N ARG A 101 56.86 -19.57 -12.28
CA ARG A 101 58.25 -19.12 -12.13
C ARG A 101 59.21 -20.24 -11.72
N GLN A 102 58.75 -21.21 -10.92
CA GLN A 102 59.65 -22.21 -10.32
C GLN A 102 59.89 -23.46 -11.19
N LYS A 103 58.89 -23.96 -11.93
CA LYS A 103 59.03 -25.23 -12.68
C LYS A 103 58.30 -25.19 -14.02
N ALA A 104 59.05 -24.94 -15.11
CA ALA A 104 58.53 -25.01 -16.48
C ALA A 104 58.08 -26.43 -16.92
N LEU A 105 58.50 -27.47 -16.21
CA LEU A 105 58.30 -28.89 -16.55
C LEU A 105 56.94 -29.49 -16.12
N ILE A 106 56.04 -28.72 -15.48
CA ILE A 106 54.73 -29.22 -15.02
C ILE A 106 53.59 -28.54 -15.79
N SER A 107 53.62 -28.63 -17.12
CA SER A 107 52.68 -27.93 -18.01
C SER A 107 51.21 -28.35 -17.79
N THR A 108 50.94 -29.63 -17.58
CA THR A 108 49.55 -30.15 -17.46
C THR A 108 48.83 -29.63 -16.21
N LYS A 109 49.52 -29.55 -15.07
CA LYS A 109 48.90 -29.03 -13.82
C LYS A 109 48.66 -27.52 -13.91
N LEU A 110 49.51 -26.79 -14.64
CA LEU A 110 49.30 -25.36 -14.90
C LEU A 110 48.05 -25.10 -15.73
N ILE A 111 47.77 -25.94 -16.73
CA ILE A 111 46.57 -25.84 -17.56
C ILE A 111 45.32 -26.04 -16.69
N LEU A 112 45.28 -27.09 -15.86
CA LEU A 112 44.14 -27.34 -14.97
C LEU A 112 43.90 -26.19 -13.99
N LEU A 113 44.97 -25.65 -13.38
CA LEU A 113 44.90 -24.49 -12.49
C LEU A 113 44.42 -23.23 -13.22
N GLY A 114 44.88 -23.01 -14.46
CA GLY A 114 44.45 -21.91 -15.30
C GLY A 114 42.96 -21.96 -15.63
N THR A 115 42.45 -23.14 -16.00
CA THR A 115 41.03 -23.38 -16.26
C THR A 115 40.18 -23.19 -14.99
N ALA A 116 40.66 -23.63 -13.83
CA ALA A 116 39.96 -23.42 -12.57
C ALA A 116 39.82 -21.93 -12.21
N ILE A 117 40.90 -21.14 -12.35
CA ILE A 117 40.88 -19.69 -12.12
C ILE A 117 39.91 -19.00 -13.08
N PHE A 118 39.88 -19.41 -14.35
CA PHE A 118 38.93 -18.90 -15.34
C PHE A 118 37.48 -19.18 -14.91
N GLY A 119 37.16 -20.43 -14.55
CA GLY A 119 35.82 -20.82 -14.12
C GLY A 119 35.34 -20.04 -12.89
N LEU A 120 36.19 -19.86 -11.89
CA LEU A 120 35.87 -19.07 -10.70
C LEU A 120 35.69 -17.58 -11.02
N SER A 121 36.52 -17.01 -11.90
CA SER A 121 36.40 -15.60 -12.33
C SER A 121 35.12 -15.35 -13.13
N PHE A 122 34.75 -16.29 -13.99
CA PHE A 122 33.49 -16.27 -14.74
C PHE A 122 32.30 -16.35 -13.78
N GLY A 123 32.32 -17.31 -12.85
CA GLY A 123 31.27 -17.47 -11.83
C GLY A 123 31.09 -16.22 -10.97
N LEU A 124 32.20 -15.60 -10.53
CA LEU A 124 32.18 -14.35 -9.77
C LEU A 124 31.47 -13.24 -10.54
N THR A 125 31.83 -13.04 -11.81
CA THR A 125 31.25 -12.00 -12.64
C THR A 125 29.78 -12.27 -12.95
N ALA A 126 29.41 -13.51 -13.26
CA ALA A 126 28.04 -13.92 -13.52
C ALA A 126 27.15 -13.73 -12.26
N MET A 127 27.66 -14.09 -11.08
CA MET A 127 26.96 -13.91 -9.82
C MET A 127 26.80 -12.42 -9.50
N ALA A 128 27.86 -11.61 -9.67
CA ALA A 128 27.79 -10.16 -9.49
C ALA A 128 26.77 -9.51 -10.45
N ALA A 129 26.77 -9.92 -11.72
CA ALA A 129 25.81 -9.45 -12.72
C ALA A 129 24.36 -9.90 -12.38
N TYR A 130 24.18 -11.13 -11.90
CA TYR A 130 22.88 -11.65 -11.45
C TYR A 130 22.32 -10.83 -10.29
N TYR A 131 23.12 -10.59 -9.24
CA TYR A 131 22.67 -9.78 -8.10
C TYR A 131 22.38 -8.34 -8.51
N TYR A 132 23.22 -7.77 -9.37
CA TYR A 132 22.97 -6.44 -9.93
C TYR A 132 21.65 -6.38 -10.68
N ASN A 133 21.40 -7.34 -11.59
CA ASN A 133 20.17 -7.38 -12.35
C ASN A 133 18.96 -7.67 -11.46
N LYS A 134 19.08 -8.51 -10.43
CA LYS A 134 17.99 -8.75 -9.46
C LYS A 134 17.63 -7.47 -8.69
N GLN A 135 18.64 -6.71 -8.27
CA GLN A 135 18.43 -5.45 -7.56
C GLN A 135 17.75 -4.39 -8.45
N HIS A 136 18.10 -4.31 -9.73
CA HIS A 136 17.53 -3.32 -10.67
C HIS A 136 16.28 -3.81 -11.42
N SER A 137 16.11 -5.12 -11.57
CA SER A 137 14.91 -5.70 -12.19
C SER A 137 13.70 -5.63 -11.27
N GLY A 138 13.92 -5.45 -9.95
CA GLY A 138 12.86 -5.05 -9.02
C GLY A 138 12.42 -3.59 -9.18
N GLU A 139 13.12 -2.78 -9.97
CA GLU A 139 12.92 -1.33 -10.10
C GLU A 139 12.25 -0.95 -11.43
N LYS A 140 11.96 -1.90 -12.33
CA LYS A 140 11.45 -1.61 -13.70
C LYS A 140 9.95 -1.81 -13.92
N THR A 141 9.18 -2.06 -12.88
CA THR A 141 7.73 -1.83 -12.92
C THR A 141 7.46 -0.70 -11.94
N ILE A 142 7.39 0.52 -12.45
CA ILE A 142 6.75 1.65 -11.77
C ILE A 142 5.25 1.34 -11.73
N SER A 143 4.89 0.39 -10.90
CA SER A 143 3.87 0.66 -9.91
C SER A 143 4.68 1.26 -8.77
N THR A 144 4.39 2.51 -8.39
CA THR A 144 4.75 3.01 -7.06
C THR A 144 4.70 1.84 -6.10
N PRO A 145 5.81 1.49 -5.39
CA PRO A 145 5.71 0.47 -4.36
C PRO A 145 4.49 0.87 -3.57
N GLU A 146 3.53 -0.03 -3.45
CA GLU A 146 2.37 0.16 -2.61
C GLU A 146 2.95 0.26 -1.20
N VAL A 147 3.38 1.47 -0.86
CA VAL A 147 3.88 1.84 0.45
C VAL A 147 2.66 1.65 1.30
N SER A 148 2.55 0.49 1.92
CA SER A 148 1.45 0.29 2.84
C SER A 148 1.60 1.40 3.87
N MET A 149 0.50 2.11 4.12
CA MET A 149 0.46 3.20 5.11
C MET A 149 1.06 2.75 6.45
N GLU A 150 0.94 1.46 6.76
CA GLU A 150 1.57 0.80 7.91
C GLU A 150 3.10 0.83 7.85
N SER A 151 3.71 0.40 6.74
CA SER A 151 5.17 0.41 6.59
C SER A 151 5.76 1.82 6.68
N GLY A 152 5.09 2.80 6.07
CA GLY A 152 5.46 4.21 6.14
C GLY A 152 5.37 4.76 7.54
N HIS A 153 4.27 4.49 8.25
CA HIS A 153 4.08 4.88 9.65
C HIS A 153 5.14 4.28 10.57
N VAL A 154 5.43 2.98 10.46
CA VAL A 154 6.42 2.30 11.32
C VAL A 154 7.81 2.89 11.13
N ILE A 155 8.25 3.10 9.88
CA ILE A 155 9.58 3.66 9.60
C ILE A 155 9.66 5.11 10.05
N MET A 156 8.67 5.94 9.69
CA MET A 156 8.59 7.35 10.10
C MET A 156 8.60 7.47 11.62
N SER A 157 7.77 6.69 12.32
CA SER A 157 7.68 6.72 13.77
C SER A 157 9.02 6.30 14.39
N LYS A 158 9.59 5.17 13.97
CA LYS A 158 10.86 4.67 14.52
C LYS A 158 12.05 5.60 14.30
N LYS A 159 12.14 6.24 13.13
CA LYS A 159 13.30 7.04 12.73
C LYS A 159 13.15 8.49 13.17
N CYS A 160 12.03 9.13 12.85
CA CYS A 160 11.82 10.54 13.13
C CYS A 160 11.56 10.81 14.63
N SER A 161 10.99 9.85 15.38
CA SER A 161 10.71 10.04 16.82
C SER A 161 11.96 10.15 17.70
N LYS A 162 13.13 9.77 17.18
CA LYS A 162 14.40 9.90 17.91
C LYS A 162 14.74 11.35 18.24
N CYS A 163 14.35 12.27 17.36
CA CYS A 163 14.70 13.70 17.47
C CYS A 163 13.47 14.62 17.46
N HIS A 164 12.31 14.15 17.00
CA HIS A 164 11.09 14.95 16.87
C HIS A 164 9.92 14.27 17.56
N THR A 165 9.01 15.04 18.16
CA THR A 165 7.72 14.49 18.57
C THR A 165 6.85 14.25 17.34
N LEU A 166 6.05 13.18 17.33
CA LEU A 166 5.16 12.89 16.20
C LEU A 166 4.14 14.03 15.98
N ASP A 167 3.66 14.65 17.06
CA ASP A 167 2.76 15.81 16.98
C ASP A 167 3.37 16.96 16.19
N ARG A 168 4.67 17.23 16.37
CA ARG A 168 5.37 18.27 15.61
C ARG A 168 5.42 17.94 14.12
N ILE A 169 5.61 16.66 13.79
CA ILE A 169 5.64 16.20 12.39
C ILE A 169 4.25 16.37 11.77
N TYR A 170 3.20 15.89 12.45
CA TYR A 170 1.83 15.96 11.95
C TYR A 170 1.25 17.39 11.90
N ALA A 171 1.69 18.28 12.80
CA ALA A 171 1.28 19.68 12.81
C ALA A 171 2.07 20.57 11.82
N ALA A 172 3.10 20.04 11.15
CA ALA A 172 3.94 20.84 10.28
C ALA A 172 3.18 21.26 9.01
N THR A 173 3.25 22.56 8.68
CA THR A 173 2.65 23.15 7.49
C THR A 173 3.58 23.00 6.28
N VAL A 174 3.78 21.76 5.84
CA VAL A 174 4.63 21.42 4.69
C VAL A 174 3.76 21.02 3.51
N THR A 175 3.94 21.68 2.36
CA THR A 175 3.21 21.37 1.13
C THR A 175 3.68 20.06 0.49
N GLU A 176 5.00 19.83 0.50
CA GLU A 176 5.64 18.62 0.00
C GLU A 176 6.71 18.10 0.97
N TRP A 177 6.55 16.87 1.43
CA TRP A 177 7.45 16.28 2.43
C TRP A 177 8.79 15.79 1.86
N THR A 178 8.87 15.49 0.56
CA THR A 178 10.05 14.93 -0.09
C THR A 178 11.35 15.73 0.15
N PRO A 179 11.41 17.05 -0.12
CA PRO A 179 12.63 17.82 0.13
C PRO A 179 13.00 17.88 1.62
N THR A 180 12.00 17.97 2.50
CA THR A 180 12.21 18.03 3.96
C THR A 180 12.83 16.74 4.49
N VAL A 181 12.23 15.58 4.16
CA VAL A 181 12.72 14.27 4.61
C VAL A 181 14.08 13.97 3.99
N SER A 182 14.30 14.32 2.72
CA SER A 182 15.61 14.16 2.06
C SER A 182 16.71 14.96 2.75
N LYS A 183 16.40 16.18 3.21
CA LYS A 183 17.33 17.01 3.98
C LYS A 183 17.64 16.39 5.35
N MET A 184 16.65 15.81 6.02
CA MET A 184 16.86 15.11 7.29
C MET A 184 17.73 13.86 7.10
N ALA A 185 17.49 13.08 6.05
CA ALA A 185 18.30 11.92 5.70
C ALA A 185 19.74 12.29 5.31
N ALA A 186 19.95 13.44 4.69
CA ALA A 186 21.29 13.94 4.41
C ALA A 186 22.03 14.39 5.68
N PHE A 187 21.30 14.86 6.70
CA PHE A 187 21.87 15.28 7.99
C PHE A 187 22.24 14.09 8.88
N ASP A 188 21.42 13.05 8.91
CA ASP A 188 21.68 11.80 9.61
C ASP A 188 21.62 10.60 8.65
N SER A 189 22.62 10.54 7.77
CA SER A 189 22.73 9.48 6.76
C SER A 189 23.00 8.10 7.37
N SER A 190 23.44 8.04 8.63
CA SER A 190 23.58 6.79 9.37
C SER A 190 22.25 6.20 9.81
N ASP A 191 21.23 7.04 10.03
CA ASP A 191 19.93 6.56 10.48
C ASP A 191 18.89 6.42 9.37
N ILE A 192 18.80 7.34 8.41
CA ILE A 192 17.77 7.29 7.37
C ILE A 192 18.41 7.09 6.00
N SER A 193 18.23 5.90 5.42
CA SER A 193 18.67 5.64 4.05
C SER A 193 17.83 6.44 3.03
N SER A 194 18.38 6.65 1.82
CA SER A 194 17.65 7.33 0.75
C SER A 194 16.35 6.62 0.35
N ALA A 195 16.28 5.30 0.50
CA ALA A 195 15.08 4.52 0.21
C ALA A 195 14.01 4.74 1.30
N GLU A 196 14.40 4.68 2.57
CA GLU A 196 13.51 4.97 3.71
C GLU A 196 12.99 6.41 3.65
N ALA A 197 13.84 7.38 3.28
CA ALA A 197 13.43 8.77 3.10
C ALA A 197 12.29 8.91 2.07
N GLY A 198 12.36 8.17 0.96
CA GLY A 198 11.28 8.13 -0.04
C GLY A 198 9.99 7.57 0.52
N VAL A 199 10.06 6.48 1.28
CA VAL A 199 8.90 5.82 1.93
C VAL A 199 8.25 6.74 2.97
N ILE A 200 9.05 7.37 3.84
CA ILE A 200 8.56 8.33 4.85
C ILE A 200 7.88 9.53 4.17
N ALA A 201 8.49 10.09 3.12
CA ALA A 201 7.92 11.23 2.41
C ALA A 201 6.59 10.89 1.73
N ALA A 202 6.49 9.71 1.09
CA ALA A 202 5.26 9.23 0.49
C ALA A 202 4.14 9.12 1.53
N TYR A 203 4.42 8.46 2.66
CA TYR A 203 3.48 8.33 3.77
C TYR A 203 3.01 9.67 4.33
N LEU A 204 3.91 10.62 4.57
CA LEU A 204 3.54 11.92 5.14
C LEU A 204 2.68 12.75 4.16
N ASN A 205 2.95 12.66 2.86
CA ASN A 205 2.12 13.31 1.84
C ASN A 205 0.72 12.68 1.78
N GLU A 206 0.63 11.35 1.84
CA GLU A 206 -0.65 10.62 1.84
C GLU A 206 -1.45 10.93 3.11
N LYS A 207 -0.81 10.88 4.29
CA LYS A 207 -1.43 11.23 5.57
C LYS A 207 -1.96 12.66 5.58
N ARG A 208 -1.19 13.63 5.05
CA ARG A 208 -1.63 15.03 4.92
C ARG A 208 -2.89 15.13 4.07
N LEU A 209 -2.92 14.47 2.92
CA LEU A 209 -4.09 14.46 2.04
C LEU A 209 -5.31 13.85 2.75
N HIS A 210 -5.11 12.74 3.47
CA HIS A 210 -6.16 12.11 4.26
C HIS A 210 -6.72 13.06 5.33
N ASP A 211 -5.86 13.75 6.07
CA ASP A 211 -6.29 14.68 7.13
C ASP A 211 -7.03 15.90 6.56
N GLU A 212 -6.56 16.45 5.44
CA GLU A 212 -7.24 17.53 4.72
C GLU A 212 -8.66 17.09 4.31
N ILE A 213 -8.76 15.88 3.76
CA ILE A 213 -10.03 15.29 3.35
C ILE A 213 -10.96 15.07 4.57
N GLN A 214 -10.46 14.55 5.69
CA GLN A 214 -11.27 14.33 6.90
C GLN A 214 -11.72 15.65 7.53
N GLN A 215 -10.92 16.71 7.48
CA GLN A 215 -11.33 18.04 7.92
C GLN A 215 -12.48 18.59 7.07
N LYS A 216 -12.39 18.50 5.74
CA LYS A 216 -13.48 18.89 4.83
C LYS A 216 -14.75 18.06 5.08
N LYS A 217 -14.60 16.76 5.31
CA LYS A 217 -15.72 15.87 5.69
C LYS A 217 -16.37 16.33 7.00
N LYS A 218 -15.57 16.65 8.02
CA LYS A 218 -16.06 17.14 9.32
C LYS A 218 -16.84 18.44 9.16
N LEU A 219 -16.37 19.37 8.34
CA LEU A 219 -17.08 20.62 8.04
C LEU A 219 -18.48 20.33 7.47
N ILE A 220 -18.58 19.43 6.49
CA ILE A 220 -19.87 19.02 5.90
C ILE A 220 -20.75 18.33 6.94
N LEU A 221 -20.18 17.45 7.76
CA LEU A 221 -20.95 16.76 8.78
C LEU A 221 -21.60 17.75 9.74
N VAL A 222 -20.81 18.68 10.29
CA VAL A 222 -21.27 19.70 11.25
C VAL A 222 -22.26 20.66 10.61
N LYS A 223 -21.95 21.19 9.42
CA LYS A 223 -22.73 22.28 8.81
C LYS A 223 -23.93 21.81 8.01
N CYS A 224 -23.87 20.63 7.41
CA CYS A 224 -24.91 20.14 6.50
C CYS A 224 -25.69 18.95 7.07
N THR A 225 -25.08 18.12 7.93
CA THR A 225 -25.70 16.84 8.33
C THR A 225 -26.26 16.81 9.74
N THR A 226 -25.56 17.40 10.72
CA THR A 226 -25.91 17.25 12.15
C THR A 226 -27.35 17.69 12.45
N MET A 227 -27.88 18.64 11.69
CA MET A 227 -29.19 19.26 11.99
C MET A 227 -30.31 18.93 10.99
N CYS A 228 -30.01 18.52 9.75
CA CYS A 228 -31.04 18.52 8.69
C CYS A 228 -31.00 17.33 7.72
N HIS A 229 -29.83 16.88 7.29
CA HIS A 229 -29.71 15.91 6.20
C HIS A 229 -28.75 14.78 6.56
N LYS A 230 -28.95 13.58 6.00
CA LYS A 230 -27.95 12.52 6.14
C LYS A 230 -26.86 12.67 5.07
N LEU A 231 -25.61 12.34 5.39
CA LEU A 231 -24.47 12.48 4.48
C LEU A 231 -24.68 11.74 3.15
N ASN A 232 -25.28 10.55 3.20
CA ASN A 232 -25.59 9.74 2.01
C ASN A 232 -26.49 10.48 1.00
N LYS A 233 -27.44 11.29 1.48
CA LYS A 233 -28.34 12.06 0.61
C LYS A 233 -27.58 13.14 -0.14
N ILE A 234 -26.60 13.76 0.53
CA ILE A 234 -25.74 14.79 -0.06
C ILE A 234 -24.78 14.13 -1.05
N SER A 235 -24.12 13.04 -0.67
CA SER A 235 -23.13 12.36 -1.51
C SER A 235 -23.74 11.63 -2.72
N ALA A 236 -25.02 11.28 -2.68
CA ALA A 236 -25.70 10.66 -3.83
C ALA A 236 -25.97 11.65 -4.98
N ALA A 237 -25.97 12.96 -4.71
CA ALA A 237 -26.22 13.97 -5.74
C ALA A 237 -24.96 14.20 -6.60
N LYS A 238 -25.10 14.04 -7.91
CA LYS A 238 -24.03 14.34 -8.87
C LYS A 238 -24.20 15.76 -9.40
N LYS A 239 -23.34 16.67 -8.96
CA LYS A 239 -23.31 18.07 -9.40
C LYS A 239 -21.86 18.51 -9.58
N ASN A 240 -21.63 19.42 -10.52
CA ASN A 240 -20.36 20.13 -10.60
C ASN A 240 -20.27 21.19 -9.47
N GLU A 241 -19.09 21.78 -9.31
CA GLU A 241 -18.80 22.74 -8.25
C GLU A 241 -19.75 23.95 -8.26
N GLN A 242 -20.04 24.53 -9.42
CA GLN A 242 -20.96 25.66 -9.54
C GLN A 242 -22.37 25.32 -9.05
N ARG A 243 -22.93 24.18 -9.49
CA ARG A 243 -24.26 23.72 -9.04
C ARG A 243 -24.29 23.35 -7.57
N TRP A 244 -23.17 22.88 -7.02
CA TRP A 244 -23.03 22.69 -5.58
C TRP A 244 -23.04 24.02 -4.84
N ARG A 245 -22.32 25.04 -5.33
CA ARG A 245 -22.33 26.39 -4.78
C ARG A 245 -23.73 27.00 -4.74
N GLU A 246 -24.47 26.91 -5.85
CA GLU A 246 -25.87 27.34 -5.92
C GLU A 246 -26.78 26.56 -4.95
N THR A 247 -26.48 25.27 -4.72
CA THR A 247 -27.22 24.46 -3.76
C THR A 247 -26.93 24.89 -2.32
N VAL A 248 -25.67 25.13 -1.98
CA VAL A 248 -25.25 25.64 -0.66
C VAL A 248 -25.87 27.01 -0.40
N GLU A 249 -25.85 27.93 -1.37
CA GLU A 249 -26.43 29.27 -1.22
C GLU A 249 -27.94 29.21 -0.98
N ARG A 250 -28.65 28.35 -1.71
CA ARG A 250 -30.09 28.13 -1.45
C ARG A 250 -30.35 27.58 -0.06
N MET A 251 -29.50 26.67 0.44
CA MET A 251 -29.64 26.16 1.81
C MET A 251 -29.42 27.27 2.85
N ILE A 252 -28.42 28.14 2.65
CA ILE A 252 -28.19 29.31 3.51
C ILE A 252 -29.43 30.21 3.54
N THR A 253 -29.98 30.55 2.37
CA THR A 253 -31.22 31.35 2.29
C THR A 253 -32.39 30.70 3.02
N LEU A 254 -32.54 29.37 2.91
CA LEU A 254 -33.60 28.62 3.61
C LEU A 254 -33.39 28.55 5.14
N THR A 255 -32.13 28.55 5.62
CA THR A 255 -31.85 28.60 7.05
C THR A 255 -32.18 29.95 7.68
N GLY A 256 -32.32 31.01 6.88
CA GLY A 256 -32.58 32.36 7.36
C GLY A 256 -31.38 33.07 7.99
N ASP A 257 -30.19 32.45 7.98
CA ASP A 257 -28.95 33.04 8.49
C ASP A 257 -27.91 33.18 7.36
N PRO A 258 -27.77 34.38 6.75
CA PRO A 258 -26.77 34.64 5.72
C PRO A 258 -25.32 34.43 6.16
N LYS A 259 -25.05 34.39 7.47
CA LYS A 259 -23.71 34.21 8.05
C LYS A 259 -23.44 32.78 8.51
N TYR A 260 -24.35 31.84 8.25
CA TYR A 260 -24.22 30.44 8.66
C TYR A 260 -22.92 29.78 8.14
N LEU A 261 -22.51 30.16 6.93
CA LEU A 261 -21.26 29.76 6.27
C LEU A 261 -20.52 30.98 5.73
N SER A 262 -19.21 31.05 5.99
CA SER A 262 -18.30 31.98 5.33
C SER A 262 -18.10 31.63 3.84
N GLU A 263 -17.69 32.60 3.01
CA GLU A 263 -17.40 32.34 1.59
C GLU A 263 -16.34 31.25 1.37
N GLU A 264 -15.35 31.16 2.26
CA GLU A 264 -14.33 30.11 2.23
C GLU A 264 -14.92 28.72 2.52
N GLU A 265 -15.78 28.59 3.54
CA GLU A 265 -16.48 27.33 3.83
C GLU A 265 -17.40 26.94 2.67
N LYS A 266 -18.11 27.90 2.04
CA LYS A 266 -18.95 27.64 0.87
C LYS A 266 -18.13 27.04 -0.28
N ASN A 267 -17.00 27.66 -0.60
CA ASN A 267 -16.08 27.17 -1.64
C ASN A 267 -15.51 25.79 -1.29
N THR A 268 -15.10 25.61 -0.04
CA THR A 268 -14.55 24.34 0.45
C THR A 268 -15.57 23.21 0.34
N ILE A 269 -16.81 23.44 0.79
CA ILE A 269 -17.90 22.46 0.70
C ILE A 269 -18.22 22.17 -0.77
N ALA A 270 -18.41 23.20 -1.61
CA ALA A 270 -18.78 23.02 -3.01
C ALA A 270 -17.71 22.26 -3.80
N GLY A 271 -16.44 22.64 -3.64
CA GLY A 271 -15.31 21.97 -4.29
C GLY A 271 -15.14 20.52 -3.81
N PHE A 272 -15.29 20.27 -2.51
CA PHE A 272 -15.20 18.92 -1.96
C PHE A 272 -16.32 18.00 -2.46
N LEU A 273 -17.57 18.47 -2.42
CA LEU A 273 -18.73 17.72 -2.90
C LEU A 273 -18.66 17.43 -4.41
N ALA A 274 -17.98 18.28 -5.19
CA ALA A 274 -17.78 18.11 -6.62
C ALA A 274 -16.65 17.13 -6.97
N ASN A 275 -15.51 17.22 -6.28
CA ASN A 275 -14.25 16.64 -6.75
C ASN A 275 -13.62 15.60 -5.80
N ASP A 276 -13.86 15.71 -4.50
CA ASP A 276 -13.09 14.94 -3.49
C ASP A 276 -13.93 13.87 -2.78
N MET A 277 -15.27 13.93 -2.88
CA MET A 277 -16.16 12.93 -2.27
C MET A 277 -15.90 11.51 -2.79
N GLU A 278 -15.54 11.37 -4.06
CA GLU A 278 -15.19 10.07 -4.66
C GLU A 278 -13.88 9.52 -4.09
N LYS A 279 -12.86 10.38 -3.93
CA LYS A 279 -11.57 9.99 -3.32
C LYS A 279 -11.77 9.49 -1.89
N LEU A 280 -12.62 10.17 -1.12
CA LEU A 280 -13.01 9.75 0.23
C LEU A 280 -13.55 8.32 0.28
N TRP A 281 -14.48 8.01 -0.62
CA TRP A 281 -15.10 6.69 -0.69
C TRP A 281 -14.08 5.61 -1.01
N ASN A 282 -13.17 5.89 -1.95
CA ASN A 282 -12.10 4.97 -2.33
C ASN A 282 -11.14 4.72 -1.15
N ILE A 283 -10.80 5.76 -0.38
CA ILE A 283 -9.97 5.68 0.83
C ILE A 283 -10.66 4.84 1.91
N GLU A 284 -11.93 5.14 2.24
CA GLU A 284 -12.66 4.46 3.33
C GLU A 284 -13.00 3.00 3.00
N THR A 285 -13.12 2.66 1.73
CA THR A 285 -13.37 1.29 1.27
C THR A 285 -12.10 0.50 0.96
N GLY A 286 -10.91 1.12 1.09
CA GLY A 286 -9.62 0.48 0.78
C GLY A 286 -9.48 0.09 -0.70
N SER A 287 -10.25 0.72 -1.59
CA SER A 287 -10.32 0.34 -2.99
C SER A 287 -9.63 1.37 -3.88
N THR A 288 -8.43 1.05 -4.35
CA THR A 288 -7.63 1.88 -5.27
C THR A 288 -8.04 1.72 -6.74
N LEU A 289 -9.10 0.96 -7.03
CA LEU A 289 -9.56 0.71 -8.39
C LEU A 289 -10.73 1.62 -8.77
N PRO A 290 -10.78 2.11 -10.02
CA PRO A 290 -11.91 2.90 -10.52
C PRO A 290 -13.23 2.12 -10.35
N PRO A 291 -14.39 2.81 -10.26
CA PRO A 291 -15.70 2.20 -9.98
C PRO A 291 -16.13 1.06 -10.92
N SER A 292 -15.43 0.86 -12.03
CA SER A 292 -15.66 -0.21 -13.00
C SER A 292 -15.05 -1.57 -12.61
N ILE A 293 -14.17 -1.65 -11.61
CA ILE A 293 -13.47 -2.90 -11.21
C ILE A 293 -13.45 -3.08 -9.69
N VAL A 294 -14.60 -2.96 -9.02
CA VAL A 294 -14.76 -3.47 -7.65
C VAL A 294 -15.81 -4.58 -7.69
N THR A 295 -15.35 -5.78 -8.00
CA THR A 295 -16.15 -6.99 -8.21
C THR A 295 -16.45 -7.69 -6.90
N GLY A 296 -17.23 -7.05 -6.04
CA GLY A 296 -17.93 -7.72 -4.95
C GLY A 296 -19.39 -7.30 -5.00
N VAL A 297 -20.30 -8.21 -5.36
CA VAL A 297 -21.75 -7.88 -5.46
C VAL A 297 -22.28 -7.31 -4.15
N ARG A 298 -21.70 -7.69 -2.99
CA ARG A 298 -21.98 -7.11 -1.67
C ARG A 298 -21.70 -5.60 -1.59
N SER A 299 -20.60 -5.13 -2.18
CA SER A 299 -20.28 -3.68 -2.25
C SER A 299 -21.25 -2.93 -3.14
N LEU A 300 -21.69 -3.57 -4.24
CA LEU A 300 -22.73 -3.04 -5.12
C LEU A 300 -24.07 -2.92 -4.38
N VAL A 301 -24.47 -3.94 -3.59
CA VAL A 301 -25.65 -3.90 -2.72
C VAL A 301 -25.52 -2.79 -1.67
N ALA A 302 -24.38 -2.66 -1.00
CA ALA A 302 -24.13 -1.60 -0.03
C ALA A 302 -24.31 -0.21 -0.65
N ARG A 303 -23.67 0.02 -1.80
CA ARG A 303 -23.71 1.30 -2.49
C ARG A 303 -25.09 1.63 -3.05
N LYS A 304 -25.83 0.65 -3.59
CA LYS A 304 -27.07 0.91 -4.34
C LYS A 304 -28.33 0.69 -3.51
N CYS A 305 -28.35 -0.31 -2.64
CA CYS A 305 -29.51 -0.63 -1.80
C CYS A 305 -29.41 0.03 -0.41
N SER A 306 -28.19 0.36 0.03
CA SER A 306 -27.94 0.97 1.35
C SER A 306 -27.36 2.37 1.25
N ALA A 307 -27.66 3.10 0.17
CA ALA A 307 -27.34 4.52 -0.05
C ALA A 307 -28.07 5.46 0.94
N GLY A 308 -28.18 5.04 2.19
CA GLY A 308 -28.85 5.61 3.35
C GLY A 308 -30.36 5.80 3.25
N CYS A 309 -31.02 4.98 2.42
CA CYS A 309 -32.44 4.71 2.56
C CYS A 309 -32.67 3.67 3.67
N HIS A 310 -31.95 2.53 3.63
CA HIS A 310 -32.08 1.42 4.57
C HIS A 310 -30.69 0.98 5.07
N LYS A 311 -30.63 0.30 6.22
CA LYS A 311 -29.39 -0.30 6.72
C LYS A 311 -29.02 -1.51 5.82
N LEU A 312 -27.73 -1.71 5.54
CA LEU A 312 -27.27 -2.84 4.72
C LEU A 312 -27.71 -4.18 5.30
N ASP A 313 -27.62 -4.34 6.62
CA ASP A 313 -28.01 -5.59 7.26
C ASP A 313 -29.48 -5.92 7.04
N GLN A 314 -30.37 -4.92 7.00
CA GLN A 314 -31.79 -5.16 6.71
C GLN A 314 -32.00 -5.75 5.31
N VAL A 315 -31.20 -5.30 4.33
CA VAL A 315 -31.23 -5.85 2.96
C VAL A 315 -30.65 -7.26 2.93
N LEU A 316 -29.57 -7.50 3.67
CA LEU A 316 -28.86 -8.79 3.68
C LEU A 316 -29.61 -9.87 4.48
N ILE A 317 -30.37 -9.54 5.52
CA ILE A 317 -31.14 -10.54 6.30
C ILE A 317 -32.51 -10.84 5.68
N ALA A 318 -32.98 -10.03 4.73
CA ALA A 318 -34.27 -10.24 4.10
C ALA A 318 -34.28 -11.57 3.31
N LYS A 319 -35.35 -12.35 3.53
CA LYS A 319 -35.61 -13.62 2.84
C LYS A 319 -36.73 -13.40 1.82
N LYS A 320 -36.37 -13.35 0.54
CA LYS A 320 -37.28 -13.16 -0.59
C LYS A 320 -36.86 -14.10 -1.72
N THR A 321 -37.83 -14.51 -2.55
CA THR A 321 -37.51 -15.25 -3.78
C THR A 321 -36.93 -14.31 -4.83
N LYS A 322 -36.36 -14.86 -5.89
CA LYS A 322 -35.78 -14.10 -7.01
C LYS A 322 -36.81 -13.17 -7.66
N GLU A 323 -38.05 -13.62 -7.78
CA GLU A 323 -39.17 -12.85 -8.34
C GLU A 323 -39.51 -11.66 -7.44
N VAL A 324 -39.62 -11.89 -6.12
CA VAL A 324 -39.91 -10.83 -5.14
C VAL A 324 -38.77 -9.81 -5.05
N TRP A 325 -37.51 -10.25 -5.17
CA TRP A 325 -36.36 -9.34 -5.25
C TRP A 325 -36.36 -8.51 -6.52
N THR A 326 -36.72 -9.12 -7.65
CA THR A 326 -36.85 -8.42 -8.94
C THR A 326 -37.88 -7.30 -8.85
N GLU A 327 -39.07 -7.58 -8.29
CA GLU A 327 -40.09 -6.58 -8.05
C GLU A 327 -39.62 -5.50 -7.06
N THR A 328 -39.00 -5.90 -5.95
CA THR A 328 -38.47 -4.96 -4.93
C THR A 328 -37.46 -3.98 -5.54
N ILE A 329 -36.56 -4.46 -6.40
CA ILE A 329 -35.54 -3.62 -7.05
C ILE A 329 -36.15 -2.74 -8.14
N ASN A 330 -37.14 -3.21 -8.88
CA ASN A 330 -37.88 -2.37 -9.83
C ASN A 330 -38.62 -1.24 -9.12
N ASN A 331 -39.32 -1.54 -8.03
CA ASN A 331 -40.02 -0.53 -7.21
C ASN A 331 -39.01 0.45 -6.59
N MET A 332 -37.84 -0.03 -6.16
CA MET A 332 -36.76 0.86 -5.69
C MET A 332 -36.31 1.83 -6.78
N ILE A 333 -36.06 1.34 -8.00
CA ILE A 333 -35.67 2.18 -9.15
C ILE A 333 -36.77 3.21 -9.46
N GLU A 334 -38.04 2.78 -9.47
CA GLU A 334 -39.19 3.66 -9.70
C GLU A 334 -39.28 4.76 -8.64
N ILE A 335 -39.16 4.41 -7.35
CA ILE A 335 -39.17 5.37 -6.23
C ILE A 335 -38.00 6.36 -6.33
N THR A 336 -36.84 5.96 -6.84
CA THR A 336 -35.72 6.89 -7.06
C THR A 336 -36.00 7.92 -8.16
N GLY A 337 -36.99 7.68 -9.03
CA GLY A 337 -37.29 8.53 -10.19
C GLY A 337 -36.20 8.54 -11.26
N ASN A 338 -35.21 7.64 -11.17
CA ASN A 338 -34.09 7.57 -12.11
C ASN A 338 -34.00 6.16 -12.72
N PRO A 339 -34.47 5.96 -13.97
CA PRO A 339 -34.39 4.65 -14.63
C PRO A 339 -32.95 4.16 -14.85
N GLY A 340 -31.95 5.07 -14.81
CA GLY A 340 -30.53 4.75 -14.88
C GLY A 340 -29.85 4.53 -13.52
N TYR A 341 -30.61 4.39 -12.43
CA TYR A 341 -30.06 4.19 -11.08
C TYR A 341 -29.23 2.90 -10.97
N LEU A 342 -29.67 1.84 -11.65
CA LEU A 342 -28.97 0.56 -11.80
C LEU A 342 -28.89 0.21 -13.28
N SER A 343 -27.72 -0.25 -13.75
CA SER A 343 -27.67 -0.92 -15.06
C SER A 343 -28.40 -2.27 -14.99
N GLU A 344 -28.87 -2.80 -16.12
CA GLU A 344 -29.49 -4.13 -16.15
C GLU A 344 -28.53 -5.21 -15.63
N GLN A 345 -27.22 -5.07 -15.88
CA GLN A 345 -26.22 -5.98 -15.33
C GLN A 345 -26.10 -5.86 -13.79
N GLU A 346 -26.01 -4.64 -13.25
CA GLU A 346 -25.96 -4.41 -11.80
C GLU A 346 -27.22 -4.96 -11.12
N LYS A 347 -28.38 -4.74 -11.73
CA LYS A 347 -29.67 -5.26 -11.27
C LYS A 347 -29.67 -6.78 -11.18
N GLN A 348 -29.25 -7.48 -12.24
CA GLN A 348 -29.17 -8.95 -12.22
C GLN A 348 -28.17 -9.46 -11.18
N GLN A 349 -27.01 -8.81 -11.04
CA GLN A 349 -26.03 -9.18 -10.02
C GLN A 349 -26.61 -9.06 -8.60
N ILE A 350 -27.25 -7.94 -8.28
CA ILE A 350 -27.88 -7.72 -6.97
C ILE A 350 -28.98 -8.75 -6.73
N ILE A 351 -29.85 -9.01 -7.72
CA ILE A 351 -30.94 -10.00 -7.62
C ILE A 351 -30.37 -11.39 -7.33
N GLU A 352 -29.38 -11.83 -8.11
CA GLU A 352 -28.77 -13.15 -7.98
C GLU A 352 -28.17 -13.32 -6.58
N PHE A 353 -27.37 -12.34 -6.15
CA PHE A 353 -26.74 -12.36 -4.83
C PHE A 353 -27.75 -12.34 -3.68
N LEU A 354 -28.76 -11.47 -3.73
CA LEU A 354 -29.76 -11.38 -2.65
C LEU A 354 -30.71 -12.59 -2.59
N SER A 355 -30.81 -13.36 -3.68
CA SER A 355 -31.60 -14.59 -3.74
C SER A 355 -30.88 -15.80 -3.15
N LEU A 356 -29.56 -15.72 -2.91
CA LEU A 356 -28.80 -16.80 -2.27
C LEU A 356 -29.20 -16.98 -0.80
N PRO A 357 -29.11 -18.21 -0.26
CA PRO A 357 -29.17 -18.46 1.17
C PRO A 357 -28.23 -17.53 1.96
N ILE A 358 -28.63 -17.13 3.18
CA ILE A 358 -27.85 -16.20 4.02
C ILE A 358 -26.43 -16.74 4.23
N GLU A 359 -26.30 -18.04 4.46
CA GLU A 359 -25.05 -18.75 4.70
C GLU A 359 -24.11 -18.69 3.48
N GLU A 360 -24.65 -18.62 2.27
CA GLU A 360 -23.87 -18.49 1.04
C GLU A 360 -23.48 -17.04 0.76
N ARG A 361 -24.36 -16.08 1.08
CA ARG A 361 -24.07 -14.63 1.00
C ARG A 361 -22.93 -14.24 1.92
N ASP A 362 -22.88 -14.81 3.12
CA ASP A 362 -21.81 -14.55 4.08
C ASP A 362 -20.47 -15.12 3.60
N LYS A 363 -20.46 -16.32 3.00
CA LYS A 363 -19.25 -16.90 2.39
C LYS A 363 -18.72 -16.05 1.23
N GLN A 364 -19.60 -15.48 0.39
CA GLN A 364 -19.21 -14.59 -0.70
C GLN A 364 -18.77 -13.20 -0.23
N GLY A 365 -19.06 -12.82 1.02
CA GLY A 365 -18.67 -11.53 1.60
C GLY A 365 -17.46 -11.57 2.52
N HIS A 366 -16.87 -12.74 2.78
CA HIS A 366 -15.91 -12.92 3.87
C HIS A 366 -14.43 -12.72 3.51
N GLU A 367 -14.09 -12.21 2.32
CA GLU A 367 -12.69 -11.90 2.03
C GLU A 367 -12.18 -10.63 2.73
N ILE A 368 -13.04 -9.67 3.12
CA ILE A 368 -12.61 -8.46 3.84
C ILE A 368 -13.78 -7.92 4.68
N TYR A 369 -14.00 -8.44 5.89
CA TYR A 369 -14.62 -7.77 7.06
C TYR A 369 -15.19 -8.80 8.05
N THR A 370 -14.52 -8.99 9.18
CA THR A 370 -15.10 -9.60 10.38
C THR A 370 -15.43 -8.48 11.37
N PRO A 371 -16.71 -8.16 11.63
CA PRO A 371 -17.03 -7.26 12.74
C PRO A 371 -16.64 -7.95 14.06
N PRO A 372 -16.21 -7.19 15.08
CA PRO A 372 -15.84 -7.76 16.36
C PRO A 372 -17.08 -8.42 16.97
N LYS A 373 -16.95 -9.69 17.38
CA LYS A 373 -17.96 -10.36 18.20
C LYS A 373 -18.03 -9.65 19.55
N SER A 374 -18.91 -8.66 19.69
CA SER A 374 -19.31 -8.17 21.02
C SER A 374 -20.13 -9.27 21.68
N SER A 375 -19.61 -9.86 22.76
CA SER A 375 -20.22 -10.97 23.51
C SER A 375 -21.43 -10.57 24.37
N HIS A 376 -21.99 -9.38 24.16
CA HIS A 376 -23.20 -8.94 24.85
C HIS A 376 -24.40 -9.34 23.98
N THR A 377 -25.11 -10.36 24.45
CA THR A 377 -26.29 -10.93 23.80
C THR A 377 -27.31 -9.84 23.47
N ASP A 378 -27.57 -9.65 22.16
CA ASP A 378 -28.64 -8.78 21.66
C ASP A 378 -29.97 -9.17 22.28
N HIS A 379 -30.47 -8.38 23.22
CA HIS A 379 -31.78 -8.63 23.81
C HIS A 379 -32.86 -8.45 22.72
N PRO A 380 -33.73 -9.47 22.46
CA PRO A 380 -34.68 -9.43 21.33
C PRO A 380 -35.57 -8.19 21.32
N LEU A 381 -35.95 -7.69 22.50
CA LEU A 381 -36.74 -6.47 22.64
C LEU A 381 -35.98 -5.20 22.21
N ILE A 382 -34.70 -5.08 22.57
CA ILE A 382 -33.88 -3.93 22.17
C ILE A 382 -33.62 -3.98 20.67
N ASN A 383 -33.30 -5.15 20.11
CA ASN A 383 -33.05 -5.27 18.69
C ASN A 383 -34.31 -5.00 17.85
N SER A 384 -35.46 -5.55 18.25
CA SER A 384 -36.72 -5.41 17.50
C SER A 384 -37.33 -4.01 17.56
N LYS A 385 -37.14 -3.28 18.66
CA LYS A 385 -37.70 -1.93 18.86
C LYS A 385 -36.65 -0.84 18.62
N CYS A 386 -35.52 -0.89 19.32
CA CYS A 386 -34.50 0.16 19.22
C CYS A 386 -33.60 -0.02 17.98
N GLY A 387 -33.29 -1.26 17.60
CA GLY A 387 -32.41 -1.60 16.47
C GLY A 387 -32.94 -1.17 15.10
N ARG A 388 -34.24 -0.84 14.99
CA ARG A 388 -34.83 -0.28 13.76
C ARG A 388 -34.30 1.12 13.45
N CYS A 389 -34.05 1.93 14.46
CA CYS A 389 -33.71 3.35 14.31
C CYS A 389 -32.28 3.67 14.76
N HIS A 390 -31.75 2.93 15.72
CA HIS A 390 -30.42 3.13 16.30
C HIS A 390 -29.55 1.90 16.12
N ASP A 391 -28.24 2.08 16.24
CA ASP A 391 -27.30 0.98 16.39
C ASP A 391 -27.18 0.63 17.88
N THR A 392 -27.04 -0.65 18.22
CA THR A 392 -26.93 -1.12 19.60
C THR A 392 -25.65 -0.63 20.25
N GLU A 393 -24.57 -0.41 19.48
CA GLU A 393 -23.33 0.18 19.97
C GLU A 393 -23.55 1.58 20.57
N ARG A 394 -24.41 2.39 19.95
CA ARG A 394 -24.77 3.72 20.46
C ARG A 394 -25.46 3.66 21.83
N LEU A 395 -26.20 2.59 22.11
CA LEU A 395 -26.81 2.36 23.42
C LEU A 395 -25.75 2.01 24.47
N HIS A 396 -24.75 1.20 24.10
CA HIS A 396 -23.64 0.82 24.99
C HIS A 396 -22.67 1.98 25.31
N GLN A 397 -22.52 2.93 24.40
CA GLN A 397 -21.65 4.08 24.56
C GLN A 397 -22.30 5.23 25.36
N ALA A 398 -23.63 5.26 25.43
CA ALA A 398 -24.35 6.29 26.16
C ALA A 398 -24.22 6.06 27.67
N ASN A 399 -23.56 7.01 28.34
CA ASN A 399 -23.47 7.07 29.81
C ASN A 399 -24.70 7.82 30.32
N LYS A 400 -25.70 7.08 30.81
CA LYS A 400 -27.02 7.60 31.17
C LYS A 400 -27.56 6.78 32.33
N ASN A 401 -28.00 7.45 33.39
CA ASN A 401 -28.68 6.76 34.49
C ASN A 401 -30.09 6.30 34.08
N GLN A 402 -30.73 5.51 34.95
CA GLN A 402 -32.05 4.95 34.69
C GLN A 402 -33.12 6.01 34.34
N GLU A 403 -33.18 7.10 35.09
CA GLU A 403 -34.15 8.20 34.87
C GLU A 403 -33.92 8.87 33.51
N GLU A 404 -32.65 9.08 33.13
CA GLU A 404 -32.28 9.62 31.83
C GLU A 404 -32.65 8.67 30.67
N TRP A 405 -32.57 7.35 30.89
CA TRP A 405 -33.03 6.35 29.94
C TRP A 405 -34.55 6.33 29.83
N GLU A 406 -35.30 6.40 30.93
CA GLU A 406 -36.77 6.48 30.92
C GLU A 406 -37.26 7.66 30.09
N LYS A 407 -36.64 8.83 30.27
CA LYS A 407 -36.92 10.02 29.48
C LYS A 407 -36.57 9.81 28.01
N THR A 408 -35.41 9.22 27.73
CA THR A 408 -34.94 9.00 26.35
C THR A 408 -35.85 8.02 25.60
N VAL A 409 -36.19 6.89 26.20
CA VAL A 409 -37.08 5.88 25.61
C VAL A 409 -38.50 6.43 25.41
N SER A 410 -38.99 7.27 26.33
CA SER A 410 -40.30 7.94 26.17
C SER A 410 -40.30 8.91 24.99
N ILE A 411 -39.28 9.78 24.89
CA ILE A 411 -39.11 10.69 23.75
C ILE A 411 -38.99 9.91 22.44
N MET A 412 -38.28 8.78 22.44
CA MET A 412 -38.15 7.92 21.26
C MET A 412 -39.49 7.32 20.85
N ALA A 413 -40.28 6.83 21.80
CA ALA A 413 -41.61 6.28 21.54
C ALA A 413 -42.54 7.36 20.96
N GLU A 414 -42.59 8.54 21.58
CA GLU A 414 -43.37 9.68 21.10
C GLU A 414 -42.93 10.14 19.71
N GLY A 415 -41.61 10.18 19.46
CA GLY A 415 -41.04 10.58 18.18
C GLY A 415 -41.39 9.66 17.01
N THR A 416 -41.89 8.45 17.27
CA THR A 416 -42.40 7.56 16.20
C THR A 416 -43.76 8.01 15.66
N GLY A 417 -44.50 8.82 16.41
CA GLY A 417 -45.87 9.21 16.09
C GLY A 417 -46.91 8.09 16.27
N ASP A 418 -46.50 6.89 16.70
CA ASP A 418 -47.39 5.77 17.01
C ASP A 418 -47.49 5.59 18.54
N PRO A 419 -48.64 5.90 19.17
CA PRO A 419 -48.82 5.78 20.61
C PRO A 419 -48.75 4.33 21.11
N HIS A 420 -48.77 3.34 20.21
CA HIS A 420 -48.66 1.92 20.53
C HIS A 420 -47.33 1.29 20.12
N TYR A 421 -46.35 2.10 19.68
CA TYR A 421 -45.03 1.60 19.26
C TYR A 421 -44.31 0.80 20.37
N LEU A 422 -44.40 1.32 21.59
CA LEU A 422 -43.91 0.68 22.82
C LEU A 422 -44.99 0.74 23.88
N SER A 423 -45.41 -0.42 24.38
CA SER A 423 -46.23 -0.50 25.59
C SER A 423 -45.46 0.00 26.82
N GLU A 424 -46.19 0.44 27.85
CA GLU A 424 -45.56 0.89 29.10
C GLU A 424 -44.67 -0.19 29.75
N GLN A 425 -45.01 -1.46 29.57
CA GLN A 425 -44.18 -2.57 30.04
C GLN A 425 -42.89 -2.69 29.21
N GLU A 426 -42.97 -2.65 27.87
CA GLU A 426 -41.79 -2.71 27.01
C GLU A 426 -40.84 -1.53 27.25
N LYS A 427 -41.36 -0.32 27.54
CA LYS A 427 -40.54 0.85 27.92
C LYS A 427 -39.71 0.55 29.17
N LYS A 428 -40.36 0.02 30.22
CA LYS A 428 -39.70 -0.36 31.49
C LYS A 428 -38.67 -1.47 31.30
N ASP A 429 -39.00 -2.48 30.49
CA ASP A 429 -38.12 -3.60 30.21
C ASP A 429 -36.86 -3.12 29.47
N ILE A 430 -37.02 -2.29 28.43
CA ILE A 430 -35.88 -1.70 27.68
C ILE A 430 -34.97 -0.89 28.60
N VAL A 431 -35.54 -0.01 29.44
CA VAL A 431 -34.77 0.79 30.41
C VAL A 431 -34.01 -0.11 31.37
N THR A 432 -34.66 -1.14 31.91
CA THR A 432 -34.05 -2.08 32.86
C THR A 432 -32.87 -2.81 32.23
N ILE A 433 -33.04 -3.31 31.00
CA ILE A 433 -31.99 -4.02 30.27
C ILE A 433 -30.80 -3.09 30.00
N ILE A 434 -31.04 -1.89 29.46
CA ILE A 434 -29.95 -0.96 29.10
C ILE A 434 -29.21 -0.47 30.35
N SER A 435 -29.94 -0.15 31.43
CA SER A 435 -29.33 0.30 32.69
C SER A 435 -28.51 -0.80 33.37
N SER A 436 -28.86 -2.08 33.16
CA SER A 436 -28.08 -3.20 33.68
C SER A 436 -26.71 -3.37 33.00
N TRP A 437 -26.50 -2.77 31.83
CA TRP A 437 -25.22 -2.84 31.12
C TRP A 437 -24.14 -1.97 31.75
N GLU A 438 -24.49 -0.97 32.56
CA GLU A 438 -23.52 -0.12 33.27
C GLU A 438 -22.81 -0.85 34.41
N VAL A 439 -23.38 -1.93 34.95
CA VAL A 439 -22.81 -2.67 36.10
C VAL A 439 -21.59 -3.53 35.70
N ILE A 440 -21.30 -3.65 34.40
CA ILE A 440 -20.25 -4.56 33.86
C ILE A 440 -19.05 -3.79 33.26
N LYS A 441 -19.06 -2.45 33.26
CA LYS A 441 -17.87 -1.63 33.00
C LYS A 441 -17.09 -1.38 34.28
#